data_AF-A0A7R7VR58-F1
#
_entry.id   AF-A0A7R7VR58-F1
#
_cell.length_a   1.000
_cell.length_b   1.000
_cell.length_c   1.000
_cell.angle_alpha   90.00
_cell.angle_beta   90.00
_cell.angle_gamma   90.00
#
_symmetry.space_group_name_H-M   'P 1'
#
loop_
_entity.id
_entity.type
_entity.pdbx_description
1 polymer ?
#
loop_
_entity_poly.entity_id
_entity_poly.type
_entity_poly.pdbx_seq_one_letter_code
_entity_poly.pdbx_strand_id
1 'polypeptide(L)'
;MRLTVELIQNSISYINPVKDRELDLRGHKIPAIENLGIAKDQDAIDFTDNSITSLGNFPFFPRLQTLLLARNRIKQIQPTLASSVPHLTTLVLTSNNLTELADLDPLRNLARLTHLTILDNPVTRKENYRYWVIWRVPSVRFLDYQKVKDVERTKAQELFGTAKEPSALASKIMGIKSRTFDVPSGGVADEAQGDKAVRVKLTDAERKRVEKMIREARSLQEITRLEKELNEGRIPGGALDMAEAEDADKMQT
;
A
#
# COMPACT_ATOMS: atom_id res chain seq x y z
N MET A 1 -6.54 2.71 21.32
CA MET A 1 -5.36 3.02 22.17
C MET A 1 -4.12 2.87 21.31
N ARG A 2 -3.10 3.71 21.47
CA ARG A 2 -1.85 3.56 20.71
C ARG A 2 -1.13 2.28 21.17
N LEU A 3 -0.44 1.56 20.27
CA LEU A 3 0.37 0.40 20.65
C LEU A 3 1.70 0.89 21.25
N THR A 4 1.73 1.08 22.55
CA THR A 4 2.91 1.53 23.29
C THR A 4 3.75 0.36 23.78
N VAL A 5 5.01 0.64 24.14
CA VAL A 5 5.91 -0.33 24.77
C VAL A 5 5.33 -0.86 26.08
N GLU A 6 4.78 0.04 26.90
CA GLU A 6 4.14 -0.29 28.18
C GLU A 6 2.94 -1.23 27.99
N LEU A 7 2.11 -1.00 26.96
CA LEU A 7 1.01 -1.90 26.64
C LEU A 7 1.53 -3.32 26.37
N ILE A 8 2.56 -3.44 25.54
CA ILE A 8 3.14 -4.74 25.17
C ILE A 8 3.71 -5.45 26.41
N GLN A 9 4.41 -4.73 27.28
CA GLN A 9 5.00 -5.31 28.50
C GLN A 9 3.94 -5.77 29.52
N ASN A 10 2.83 -5.05 29.61
CA ASN A 10 1.71 -5.38 30.50
C ASN A 10 0.73 -6.38 29.90
N SER A 11 0.88 -6.71 28.61
CA SER A 11 0.03 -7.68 27.92
C SER A 11 0.42 -9.11 28.27
N ILE A 12 -0.57 -10.00 28.23
CA ILE A 12 -0.37 -11.40 28.61
C ILE A 12 0.44 -12.10 27.51
N SER A 13 1.51 -12.78 27.92
CA SER A 13 2.23 -13.72 27.07
C SER A 13 2.18 -15.11 27.70
N TYR A 14 1.71 -16.10 26.95
CA TYR A 14 1.41 -17.44 27.45
C TYR A 14 1.65 -18.50 26.37
N ILE A 15 1.61 -19.77 26.77
CA ILE A 15 1.67 -20.89 25.83
C ILE A 15 0.24 -21.24 25.41
N ASN A 16 -0.07 -21.09 24.13
CA ASN A 16 -1.41 -21.35 23.60
C ASN A 16 -1.66 -22.88 23.44
N PRO A 17 -2.89 -23.31 23.07
CA PRO A 17 -3.23 -24.73 22.96
C PRO A 17 -2.44 -25.53 21.91
N VAL A 18 -1.82 -24.85 20.93
CA VAL A 18 -0.96 -25.49 19.92
C VAL A 18 0.53 -25.47 20.32
N LYS A 19 0.83 -25.04 21.56
CA LYS A 19 2.16 -24.96 22.18
C LYS A 19 3.06 -23.85 21.63
N ASP A 20 2.49 -22.85 20.99
CA ASP A 20 3.20 -21.65 20.56
C ASP A 20 3.21 -20.61 21.69
N ARG A 21 4.31 -19.86 21.82
CA ARG A 21 4.32 -18.67 22.69
C ARG A 21 3.53 -17.56 22.01
N GLU A 22 2.41 -17.18 22.60
CA GLU A 22 1.48 -16.20 22.08
C GLU A 22 1.48 -14.93 22.93
N LEU A 23 1.49 -13.77 22.25
CA LEU A 23 1.23 -12.46 22.84
C LEU A 23 -0.21 -12.03 22.53
N ASP A 24 -1.01 -11.81 23.59
CA ASP A 24 -2.39 -11.34 23.47
C ASP A 24 -2.45 -9.81 23.44
N LEU A 25 -2.86 -9.24 22.31
CA LEU A 25 -3.11 -7.80 22.13
C LEU A 25 -4.56 -7.54 21.71
N ARG A 26 -5.49 -8.41 22.10
CA ARG A 26 -6.90 -8.31 21.70
C ARG A 26 -7.61 -7.10 22.30
N GLY A 27 -8.55 -6.52 21.55
CA GLY A 27 -9.55 -5.59 22.12
C GLY A 27 -9.03 -4.20 22.53
N HIS A 28 -7.79 -3.84 22.21
CA HIS A 28 -7.18 -2.58 22.64
C HIS A 28 -7.48 -1.37 21.73
N LYS A 29 -8.30 -1.56 20.67
CA LYS A 29 -8.60 -0.52 19.67
C LYS A 29 -7.30 0.07 19.07
N ILE A 30 -6.32 -0.78 18.81
CA ILE A 30 -5.02 -0.39 18.25
C ILE A 30 -5.23 0.11 16.81
N PRO A 31 -4.83 1.34 16.45
CA PRO A 31 -5.02 1.86 15.09
C PRO A 31 -3.91 1.46 14.12
N ALA A 32 -2.71 1.19 14.63
CA ALA A 32 -1.53 0.87 13.83
C ALA A 32 -0.58 -0.04 14.60
N ILE A 33 0.10 -0.94 13.88
CA ILE A 33 1.18 -1.78 14.42
C ILE A 33 2.43 -0.90 14.52
N GLU A 34 3.06 -0.88 15.69
CA GLU A 34 4.30 -0.13 15.97
C GLU A 34 4.91 -0.66 17.28
N ASN A 35 6.15 -0.27 17.58
CA ASN A 35 6.83 -0.57 18.85
C ASN A 35 6.97 -2.07 19.20
N LEU A 36 6.74 -2.97 18.24
CA LEU A 36 6.86 -4.42 18.43
C LEU A 36 8.29 -4.92 18.67
N GLY A 37 9.30 -4.05 18.61
CA GLY A 37 10.70 -4.42 18.85
C GLY A 37 10.96 -5.00 20.24
N ILE A 38 10.07 -4.78 21.21
CA ILE A 38 10.17 -5.35 22.56
C ILE A 38 9.46 -6.71 22.71
N ALA A 39 8.53 -7.03 21.81
CA ALA A 39 7.76 -8.28 21.82
C ALA A 39 8.59 -9.49 21.32
N LYS A 40 9.91 -9.49 21.53
CA LYS A 40 10.82 -10.51 20.98
C LYS A 40 10.41 -11.91 21.48
N ASP A 41 10.74 -12.92 20.67
CA ASP A 41 10.57 -14.35 20.98
C ASP A 41 9.15 -14.92 20.96
N GLN A 42 8.18 -14.20 20.39
CA GLN A 42 6.82 -14.71 20.18
C GLN A 42 6.73 -15.58 18.91
N ASP A 43 6.04 -16.71 19.03
CA ASP A 43 5.74 -17.61 17.92
C ASP A 43 4.38 -17.25 17.29
N ALA A 44 3.47 -16.67 18.09
CA ALA A 44 2.18 -16.14 17.65
C ALA A 44 1.89 -14.75 18.24
N ILE A 45 1.19 -13.89 17.50
CA ILE A 45 0.66 -12.62 18.03
C ILE A 45 -0.81 -12.50 17.64
N ASP A 46 -1.65 -12.20 18.63
CA ASP A 46 -3.07 -11.99 18.44
C ASP A 46 -3.46 -10.52 18.53
N PHE A 47 -3.87 -9.96 17.40
CA PHE A 47 -4.37 -8.60 17.23
C PHE A 47 -5.88 -8.55 17.01
N THR A 48 -6.63 -9.61 17.33
CA THR A 48 -8.08 -9.67 17.09
C THR A 48 -8.82 -8.55 17.82
N ASP A 49 -9.90 -8.03 17.22
CA ASP A 49 -10.72 -6.94 17.79
C ASP A 49 -9.96 -5.62 17.99
N ASN A 50 -9.18 -5.23 16.99
CA ASN A 50 -8.51 -3.93 16.97
C ASN A 50 -9.02 -3.05 15.82
N SER A 51 -8.34 -1.94 15.54
CA SER A 51 -8.69 -0.99 14.48
C SER A 51 -7.53 -0.78 13.50
N ILE A 52 -6.70 -1.81 13.33
CA ILE A 52 -5.50 -1.75 12.49
C ILE A 52 -5.91 -1.59 11.03
N THR A 53 -5.34 -0.60 10.35
CA THR A 53 -5.69 -0.25 8.96
C THR A 53 -4.70 -0.78 7.92
N SER A 54 -3.46 -1.03 8.32
CA SER A 54 -2.37 -1.48 7.45
C SER A 54 -1.62 -2.63 8.11
N LEU A 55 -1.43 -3.72 7.36
CA LEU A 55 -0.63 -4.85 7.79
C LEU A 55 0.84 -4.60 7.40
N GLY A 56 1.65 -4.22 8.38
CA GLY A 56 3.05 -3.89 8.16
C GLY A 56 3.71 -3.36 9.42
N ASN A 57 4.82 -2.63 9.24
CA ASN A 57 5.59 -2.04 10.34
C ASN A 57 6.09 -3.05 11.40
N PHE A 58 6.34 -4.29 10.97
CA PHE A 58 6.96 -5.29 11.82
C PHE A 58 8.49 -5.10 11.83
N PRO A 59 9.16 -5.14 12.99
CA PRO A 59 10.59 -5.41 13.05
C PRO A 59 10.88 -6.84 12.57
N PHE A 60 12.16 -7.19 12.49
CA PHE A 60 12.56 -8.55 12.14
C PHE A 60 12.15 -9.55 13.24
N PHE A 61 11.24 -10.46 12.89
CA PHE A 61 10.66 -11.50 13.74
C PHE A 61 10.96 -12.89 13.13
N PRO A 62 12.10 -13.50 13.47
CA PRO A 62 12.49 -14.77 12.88
C PRO A 62 11.63 -15.94 13.37
N ARG A 63 11.03 -15.83 14.56
CA ARG A 63 10.25 -16.91 15.18
C ARG A 63 8.76 -16.86 14.90
N LEU A 64 8.23 -15.71 14.47
CA LEU A 64 6.80 -15.51 14.33
C LEU A 64 6.24 -16.38 13.18
N GLN A 65 5.32 -17.26 13.53
CA GLN A 65 4.68 -18.21 12.62
C GLN A 65 3.19 -17.92 12.43
N THR A 66 2.52 -17.36 13.43
CA THR A 66 1.08 -17.15 13.42
C THR A 66 0.72 -15.69 13.69
N LEU A 67 -0.08 -15.10 12.80
CA LEU A 67 -0.67 -13.78 12.96
C LEU A 67 -2.19 -13.86 12.91
N LEU A 68 -2.84 -13.47 14.01
CA LEU A 68 -4.29 -13.40 14.12
C LEU A 68 -4.72 -11.94 14.07
N LEU A 69 -5.40 -11.53 13.00
CA LEU A 69 -5.81 -10.14 12.75
C LEU A 69 -7.31 -10.07 12.45
N ALA A 70 -8.10 -10.97 13.03
CA ALA A 70 -9.54 -10.99 12.81
C ALA A 70 -10.21 -9.71 13.35
N ARG A 71 -11.30 -9.27 12.73
CA ARG A 71 -12.09 -8.11 13.18
C ARG A 71 -11.23 -6.84 13.34
N ASN A 72 -10.52 -6.51 12.27
CA ASN A 72 -9.73 -5.28 12.13
C ASN A 72 -10.23 -4.45 10.94
N ARG A 73 -9.48 -3.43 10.52
CA ARG A 73 -9.83 -2.54 9.40
C ARG A 73 -8.77 -2.56 8.30
N ILE A 74 -8.08 -3.69 8.13
CA ILE A 74 -6.92 -3.80 7.23
C ILE A 74 -7.40 -3.60 5.80
N LYS A 75 -6.84 -2.60 5.13
CA LYS A 75 -7.10 -2.25 3.73
C LYS A 75 -5.90 -2.49 2.82
N GLN A 76 -4.70 -2.56 3.41
CA GLN A 76 -3.45 -2.68 2.68
C GLN A 76 -2.45 -3.56 3.42
N ILE A 77 -1.56 -4.20 2.66
CA ILE A 77 -0.49 -5.05 3.15
C ILE A 77 0.83 -4.47 2.63
N GLN A 78 1.79 -4.24 3.52
CA GLN A 78 3.07 -3.67 3.12
C GLN A 78 3.91 -4.70 2.35
N PRO A 79 4.54 -4.34 1.21
CA PRO A 79 5.41 -5.24 0.45
C PRO A 79 6.62 -5.78 1.24
N THR A 80 7.06 -5.03 2.25
CA THR A 80 8.19 -5.36 3.13
C THR A 80 7.86 -6.43 4.18
N LEU A 81 6.59 -6.81 4.33
CA LEU A 81 6.15 -7.76 5.36
C LEU A 81 6.94 -9.08 5.32
N ALA A 82 7.21 -9.61 4.13
CA ALA A 82 7.93 -10.88 3.99
C ALA A 82 9.37 -10.84 4.53
N SER A 83 10.03 -9.68 4.48
CA SER A 83 11.36 -9.50 5.05
C SER A 83 11.34 -9.43 6.57
N SER A 84 10.26 -8.88 7.14
CA SER A 84 10.09 -8.77 8.60
C SER A 84 9.67 -10.08 9.25
N VAL A 85 8.80 -10.86 8.61
CA VAL A 85 8.25 -12.13 9.16
C VAL A 85 8.49 -13.31 8.21
N PRO A 86 9.76 -13.70 7.99
CA PRO A 86 10.13 -14.67 6.94
C PRO A 86 9.62 -16.10 7.19
N HIS A 87 9.16 -16.40 8.40
CA HIS A 87 8.69 -17.73 8.81
C HIS A 87 7.19 -17.80 9.10
N LEU A 88 6.43 -16.78 8.69
CA LEU A 88 4.98 -16.77 8.83
C LEU A 88 4.35 -17.94 8.05
N THR A 89 3.58 -18.77 8.74
CA THR A 89 2.88 -19.94 8.19
C THR A 89 1.37 -19.78 8.20
N THR A 90 0.83 -19.04 9.18
CA THR A 90 -0.60 -18.85 9.39
C THR A 90 -0.94 -17.37 9.48
N LEU A 91 -1.85 -16.91 8.62
CA LEU A 91 -2.35 -15.54 8.59
C LEU A 91 -3.88 -15.52 8.54
N VAL A 92 -4.49 -14.97 9.59
CA VAL A 92 -5.95 -14.83 9.69
C VAL A 92 -6.33 -13.37 9.55
N LEU A 93 -7.05 -13.05 8.46
CA LEU A 93 -7.54 -11.72 8.10
C LEU A 93 -9.08 -11.65 8.07
N THR A 94 -9.76 -12.56 8.76
CA THR A 94 -11.24 -12.59 8.79
C THR A 94 -11.84 -11.26 9.22
N SER A 95 -12.89 -10.80 8.54
CA SER A 95 -13.60 -9.55 8.84
C SER A 95 -12.66 -8.33 8.84
N ASN A 96 -12.06 -8.04 7.68
CA ASN A 96 -11.26 -6.85 7.41
C ASN A 96 -11.81 -6.08 6.18
N ASN A 97 -11.05 -5.13 5.65
CA ASN A 97 -11.49 -4.22 4.58
C ASN A 97 -10.66 -4.35 3.29
N LEU A 98 -10.09 -5.54 3.02
CA LEU A 98 -9.41 -5.81 1.76
C LEU A 98 -10.43 -5.83 0.62
N THR A 99 -10.25 -4.96 -0.37
CA THR A 99 -11.29 -4.69 -1.38
C THR A 99 -10.91 -5.20 -2.75
N GLU A 100 -9.67 -4.97 -3.18
CA GLU A 100 -9.20 -5.36 -4.50
C GLU A 100 -8.31 -6.60 -4.45
N LEU A 101 -8.38 -7.40 -5.52
CA LEU A 101 -7.57 -8.61 -5.66
C LEU A 101 -6.07 -8.30 -5.69
N ALA A 102 -5.69 -7.15 -6.26
CA ALA A 102 -4.30 -6.69 -6.30
C ALA A 102 -3.76 -6.28 -4.91
N ASP A 103 -4.62 -5.99 -3.92
CA ASP A 103 -4.17 -5.66 -2.56
C ASP A 103 -3.55 -6.87 -1.85
N LEU A 104 -3.80 -8.08 -2.36
CA LEU A 104 -3.26 -9.35 -1.86
C LEU A 104 -1.88 -9.68 -2.44
N ASP A 105 -1.42 -8.96 -3.46
CA ASP A 105 -0.13 -9.20 -4.14
C ASP A 105 1.08 -9.29 -3.20
N PRO A 106 1.21 -8.46 -2.15
CA PRO A 106 2.32 -8.53 -1.20
C PRO A 106 2.47 -9.90 -0.53
N LEU A 107 1.38 -10.66 -0.38
CA LEU A 107 1.41 -11.99 0.25
C LEU A 107 2.21 -13.01 -0.56
N ARG A 108 2.40 -12.81 -1.87
CA ARG A 108 3.17 -13.71 -2.73
C ARG A 108 4.60 -13.94 -2.24
N ASN A 109 5.16 -12.96 -1.54
CA ASN A 109 6.54 -12.99 -1.06
C ASN A 109 6.69 -13.84 0.22
N LEU A 110 5.59 -14.24 0.87
CA LEU A 110 5.59 -15.08 2.06
C LEU A 110 5.74 -16.56 1.65
N ALA A 111 6.99 -16.98 1.44
CA ALA A 111 7.32 -18.31 0.93
C ALA A 111 6.82 -19.47 1.81
N ARG A 112 6.65 -19.26 3.12
CA ARG A 112 6.22 -20.28 4.09
C ARG A 112 4.74 -20.20 4.47
N LEU A 113 3.98 -19.25 3.90
CA LEU A 113 2.56 -19.08 4.21
C LEU A 113 1.76 -20.28 3.68
N THR A 114 1.16 -21.05 4.57
CA THR A 114 0.42 -22.28 4.23
C THR A 114 -1.07 -22.17 4.57
N HIS A 115 -1.42 -21.43 5.61
CA HIS A 115 -2.80 -21.22 6.06
C HIS A 115 -3.15 -19.74 5.92
N LEU A 116 -4.14 -19.43 5.08
CA LEU A 116 -4.60 -18.08 4.83
C LEU A 116 -6.13 -18.04 4.95
N THR A 117 -6.65 -17.12 5.74
CA THR A 117 -8.10 -16.88 5.84
C THR A 117 -8.39 -15.41 5.57
N ILE A 118 -9.24 -15.11 4.59
CA ILE A 118 -9.63 -13.75 4.19
C ILE A 118 -11.17 -13.61 4.17
N LEU A 119 -11.89 -14.57 4.77
CA LEU A 119 -13.34 -14.53 4.95
C LEU A 119 -13.85 -13.17 5.45
N ASP A 120 -15.06 -12.81 5.07
CA ASP A 120 -15.72 -11.54 5.44
C ASP A 120 -14.93 -10.27 5.06
N ASN A 121 -14.14 -10.32 3.99
CA ASN A 121 -13.58 -9.14 3.33
C ASN A 121 -14.34 -8.84 2.02
N PRO A 122 -14.48 -7.58 1.59
CA PRO A 122 -15.11 -7.27 0.30
C PRO A 122 -14.49 -7.99 -0.91
N VAL A 123 -13.18 -8.28 -0.88
CA VAL A 123 -12.46 -9.01 -1.94
C VAL A 123 -13.01 -10.42 -2.19
N THR A 124 -13.63 -11.08 -1.20
CA THR A 124 -14.16 -12.45 -1.37
C THR A 124 -15.35 -12.52 -2.32
N ARG A 125 -16.00 -11.38 -2.59
CA ARG A 125 -17.13 -11.26 -3.53
C ARG A 125 -16.68 -11.05 -4.98
N LYS A 126 -15.38 -10.84 -5.21
CA LYS A 126 -14.83 -10.63 -6.56
C LYS A 126 -14.84 -11.94 -7.34
N GLU A 127 -15.08 -11.84 -8.64
CA GLU A 127 -14.97 -12.98 -9.56
C GLU A 127 -13.56 -13.59 -9.50
N ASN A 128 -13.50 -14.92 -9.56
CA ASN A 128 -12.27 -15.69 -9.53
C ASN A 128 -11.37 -15.44 -8.30
N TYR A 129 -11.88 -14.86 -7.21
CA TYR A 129 -11.13 -14.58 -5.98
C TYR A 129 -10.27 -15.77 -5.51
N ARG A 130 -10.89 -16.94 -5.41
CA ARG A 130 -10.22 -18.15 -4.92
C ARG A 130 -9.07 -18.57 -5.83
N TYR A 131 -9.30 -18.62 -7.14
CA TYR A 131 -8.27 -18.96 -8.12
C TYR A 131 -7.16 -17.90 -8.16
N TRP A 132 -7.52 -16.62 -8.01
CA TRP A 132 -6.56 -15.52 -7.95
C TRP A 132 -5.57 -15.71 -6.80
N VAL A 133 -6.06 -15.98 -5.59
CA VAL A 133 -5.21 -16.20 -4.42
C VAL A 133 -4.33 -17.44 -4.60
N ILE A 134 -4.88 -18.55 -5.12
CA ILE A 134 -4.14 -19.79 -5.38
C ILE A 134 -3.00 -19.55 -6.39
N TRP A 135 -3.26 -18.78 -7.45
CA TRP A 135 -2.26 -18.44 -8.46
C TRP A 135 -1.21 -17.47 -7.93
N ARG A 136 -1.64 -16.44 -7.19
CA ARG A 136 -0.76 -15.36 -6.73
C ARG A 136 0.10 -15.77 -5.55
N VAL A 137 -0.42 -16.61 -4.67
CA VAL A 137 0.25 -17.09 -3.45
C VAL A 137 0.33 -18.62 -3.48
N PRO A 138 1.22 -19.20 -4.30
CA PRO A 138 1.25 -20.64 -4.55
C PRO A 138 1.62 -21.46 -3.30
N SER A 139 2.26 -20.86 -2.28
CA SER A 139 2.62 -21.49 -1.01
C SER A 139 1.41 -21.91 -0.17
N VAL A 140 0.25 -21.27 -0.35
CA VAL A 140 -0.97 -21.55 0.41
C VAL A 140 -1.48 -22.95 0.13
N ARG A 141 -1.75 -23.71 1.21
CA ARG A 141 -2.30 -25.07 1.19
C ARG A 141 -3.74 -25.11 1.68
N PHE A 142 -4.10 -24.21 2.59
CA PHE A 142 -5.45 -24.04 3.11
C PHE A 142 -5.86 -22.59 2.96
N LEU A 143 -6.92 -22.37 2.18
CA LEU A 143 -7.52 -21.05 1.95
C LEU A 143 -8.95 -21.08 2.46
N ASP A 144 -9.28 -20.18 3.39
CA ASP A 144 -10.61 -20.06 4.02
C ASP A 144 -11.10 -21.39 4.61
N TYR A 145 -10.21 -22.05 5.36
CA TYR A 145 -10.41 -23.38 5.96
C TYR A 145 -10.64 -24.53 4.95
N GLN A 146 -10.49 -24.28 3.64
CA GLN A 146 -10.60 -25.29 2.61
C GLN A 146 -9.23 -25.65 2.03
N LYS A 147 -8.94 -26.95 1.95
CA LYS A 147 -7.72 -27.45 1.31
C LYS A 147 -7.71 -27.08 -0.17
N VAL A 148 -6.61 -26.49 -0.63
CA VAL A 148 -6.38 -26.20 -2.05
C VAL A 148 -6.01 -27.50 -2.76
N LYS A 149 -6.78 -27.85 -3.79
CA LYS A 149 -6.55 -29.05 -4.62
C LYS A 149 -5.74 -28.70 -5.88
N ASP A 150 -5.02 -29.68 -6.43
CA ASP A 150 -4.22 -29.47 -7.63
C ASP A 150 -5.07 -29.10 -8.86
N VAL A 151 -6.29 -29.64 -8.95
CA VAL A 151 -7.26 -29.26 -10.00
C VAL A 151 -7.55 -27.75 -9.98
N GLU A 152 -7.60 -27.13 -8.80
CA GLU A 152 -7.80 -25.69 -8.69
C GLU A 152 -6.55 -24.91 -9.12
N ARG A 153 -5.36 -25.45 -8.88
CA ARG A 153 -4.09 -24.85 -9.31
C ARG A 153 -3.96 -24.84 -10.83
N THR A 154 -4.29 -25.95 -11.48
CA THR A 154 -4.27 -26.04 -12.95
C THR A 154 -5.25 -25.05 -13.57
N LYS A 155 -6.50 -24.99 -13.07
CA LYS A 155 -7.49 -24.01 -13.53
C LYS A 155 -7.03 -22.57 -13.31
N ALA A 156 -6.44 -22.26 -12.16
CA ALA A 156 -5.93 -20.93 -11.89
C ALA A 156 -4.78 -20.55 -12.85
N GLN A 157 -3.91 -21.51 -13.21
CA GLN A 157 -2.87 -21.32 -14.21
C GLN A 157 -3.44 -21.13 -15.63
N GLU A 158 -4.51 -21.84 -16.00
CA GLU A 158 -5.19 -21.65 -17.30
C GLU A 158 -5.82 -20.25 -17.40
N LEU A 159 -6.44 -19.76 -16.32
CA LEU A 159 -7.09 -18.44 -16.29
C LEU A 159 -6.08 -17.28 -16.29
N PHE A 160 -5.00 -17.40 -15.51
CA PHE A 160 -4.09 -16.29 -15.23
C PHE A 160 -2.71 -16.42 -15.87
N GLY A 161 -2.42 -17.55 -16.52
CA GLY A 161 -1.13 -17.81 -17.15
C GLY A 161 -0.03 -18.16 -16.15
N THR A 162 1.21 -17.82 -16.47
CA THR A 162 2.35 -18.03 -15.56
C THR A 162 2.75 -16.74 -14.88
N ALA A 163 3.54 -16.82 -13.80
CA ALA A 163 4.04 -15.63 -13.12
C ALA A 163 4.93 -14.74 -14.01
N LYS A 164 5.55 -15.30 -15.06
CA LYS A 164 6.38 -14.56 -16.04
C LYS A 164 5.54 -13.98 -17.17
N GLU A 165 4.50 -14.69 -17.58
CA GLU A 165 3.61 -14.32 -18.68
C GLU A 165 2.16 -14.34 -18.17
N PRO A 166 1.72 -13.25 -17.51
CA PRO A 166 0.35 -13.13 -17.01
C PRO A 166 -0.63 -12.98 -18.18
N SER A 167 -1.80 -13.60 -18.06
CA SER A 167 -2.89 -13.42 -19.02
C SER A 167 -3.41 -11.97 -19.04
N ALA A 168 -4.13 -11.59 -20.09
CA ALA A 168 -4.76 -10.27 -20.18
C ALA A 168 -5.69 -9.98 -18.97
N LEU A 169 -6.38 -11.01 -18.48
CA LEU A 169 -7.22 -10.92 -17.29
C LEU A 169 -6.38 -10.62 -16.03
N ALA A 170 -5.26 -11.32 -15.86
CA ALA A 170 -4.36 -11.10 -14.74
C ALA A 170 -3.80 -9.68 -14.75
N SER A 171 -3.32 -9.21 -15.91
CA SER A 171 -2.80 -7.84 -16.07
C SER A 171 -3.86 -6.77 -15.75
N LYS A 172 -5.12 -6.99 -16.17
CA LYS A 172 -6.24 -6.11 -15.84
C LYS A 172 -6.48 -6.05 -14.33
N ILE A 173 -6.51 -7.19 -13.65
CA ILE A 173 -6.73 -7.27 -12.20
C ILE A 173 -5.59 -6.58 -11.44
N MET A 174 -4.33 -6.81 -11.84
CA MET A 174 -3.16 -6.18 -11.20
C MET A 174 -3.16 -4.65 -11.29
N GLY A 175 -3.77 -4.09 -12.34
CA GLY A 175 -3.90 -2.64 -12.53
C GLY A 175 -4.96 -1.99 -11.63
N ILE A 176 -5.88 -2.76 -11.04
CA ILE A 176 -6.94 -2.26 -10.17
C ILE A 176 -6.52 -2.42 -8.71
N LYS A 177 -5.98 -1.34 -8.14
CA LYS A 177 -5.64 -1.29 -6.71
C LYS A 177 -6.62 -0.40 -5.96
N SER A 178 -6.84 -0.73 -4.69
CA SER A 178 -7.60 0.15 -3.80
C SER A 178 -6.91 1.52 -3.70
N ARG A 179 -7.68 2.60 -3.80
CA ARG A 179 -7.18 3.95 -3.51
C ARG A 179 -7.05 4.11 -1.99
N THR A 180 -5.86 3.86 -1.45
CA THR A 180 -5.54 4.28 -0.09
C THR A 180 -5.04 5.73 -0.13
N PHE A 181 -5.77 6.63 0.53
CA PHE A 181 -5.27 7.97 0.83
C PHE A 181 -4.21 7.83 1.93
N ASP A 182 -3.00 7.41 1.57
CA ASP A 182 -1.86 7.46 2.46
C ASP A 182 -1.33 8.89 2.45
N VAL A 183 -1.60 9.64 3.52
CA VAL A 183 -0.88 10.87 3.83
C VAL A 183 0.57 10.44 4.14
N PRO A 184 1.60 10.93 3.42
CA PRO A 184 2.97 10.63 3.78
C PRO A 184 3.26 11.19 5.18
N SER A 185 3.75 10.34 6.09
CA SER A 185 4.36 10.80 7.34
C SER A 185 5.59 11.64 7.00
N GLY A 186 5.40 12.96 6.97
CA GLY A 186 6.48 13.92 6.77
C GLY A 186 5.94 15.30 6.44
N GLY A 187 5.66 16.09 7.47
CA GLY A 187 5.41 17.53 7.32
C GLY A 187 4.25 18.02 8.17
N VAL A 188 4.58 18.74 9.24
CA VAL A 188 3.69 19.74 9.82
C VAL A 188 3.48 20.80 8.74
N ALA A 189 2.25 20.97 8.25
CA ALA A 189 1.82 22.20 7.60
C ALA A 189 0.30 22.27 7.57
N ASP A 190 -0.19 23.43 8.00
CA ASP A 190 -1.57 23.83 8.24
C ASP A 190 -2.59 23.48 7.14
N GLU A 191 -3.81 23.28 7.61
CA GLU A 191 -5.04 23.27 6.81
C GLU A 191 -5.24 24.60 6.09
N ALA A 192 -5.41 24.56 4.77
CA ALA A 192 -6.28 25.48 4.05
C ALA A 192 -6.82 24.80 2.79
N GLN A 193 -8.15 24.69 2.73
CA GLN A 193 -8.92 24.27 1.55
C GLN A 193 -8.68 25.23 0.38
N GLY A 194 -8.34 24.70 -0.79
CA GLY A 194 -8.27 25.46 -2.05
C GLY A 194 -7.80 24.60 -3.22
N ASP A 195 -8.62 24.57 -4.27
CA ASP A 195 -8.47 24.01 -5.61
C ASP A 195 -7.24 23.17 -6.00
N LYS A 196 -7.53 21.99 -6.56
CA LYS A 196 -6.57 21.12 -7.24
C LYS A 196 -6.05 21.78 -8.53
N ALA A 197 -4.91 22.45 -8.46
CA ALA A 197 -4.08 22.74 -9.62
C ALA A 197 -2.94 21.71 -9.72
N VAL A 198 -2.89 21.01 -10.85
CA VAL A 198 -1.90 19.98 -11.19
C VAL A 198 -0.49 20.60 -11.21
N ARG A 199 0.42 20.13 -10.34
CA ARG A 199 1.86 20.45 -10.39
C ARG A 199 2.50 19.70 -11.55
N VAL A 200 2.66 20.35 -12.70
CA VAL A 200 3.46 19.84 -13.82
C VAL A 200 4.91 20.31 -13.61
N LYS A 201 5.87 19.39 -13.56
CA LYS A 201 7.29 19.77 -13.49
C LYS A 201 7.69 20.39 -14.83
N LEU A 202 8.12 21.66 -14.83
CA LEU A 202 8.60 22.35 -16.03
C LEU A 202 9.84 21.67 -16.61
N THR A 203 9.95 21.68 -17.93
CA THR A 203 11.15 21.31 -18.69
C THR A 203 12.19 22.44 -18.63
N ASP A 204 13.47 22.12 -18.83
CA ASP A 204 14.57 23.10 -18.74
C ASP A 204 14.42 24.26 -19.75
N ALA A 205 13.79 24.01 -20.90
CA ALA A 205 13.51 25.03 -21.91
C ALA A 205 12.46 26.05 -21.43
N GLU A 206 11.45 25.61 -20.69
CA GLU A 206 10.39 26.49 -20.17
C GLU A 206 10.89 27.32 -18.99
N ARG A 207 11.74 26.74 -18.11
CA ARG A 207 12.42 27.47 -17.03
C ARG A 207 13.24 28.65 -17.57
N LYS A 208 14.02 28.42 -18.64
CA LYS A 208 14.86 29.46 -19.26
C LYS A 208 14.03 30.59 -19.88
N ARG A 209 12.81 30.31 -20.35
CA ARG A 209 11.87 31.32 -20.87
C ARG A 209 11.28 32.17 -19.75
N VAL A 210 10.87 31.55 -18.64
CA VAL A 210 10.35 32.29 -17.47
C VAL A 210 11.44 33.19 -16.87
N GLU A 211 12.69 32.74 -16.80
CA GLU A 211 13.83 33.57 -16.39
C GLU A 211 14.05 34.79 -17.30
N LYS A 212 13.84 34.64 -18.62
CA LYS A 212 13.91 35.75 -19.56
C LYS A 212 12.77 36.77 -19.32
N MET A 213 11.56 36.29 -19.07
CA MET A 213 10.40 37.17 -18.77
C MET A 213 10.60 37.95 -17.47
N ILE A 214 11.17 37.34 -16.42
CA ILE A 214 11.51 38.05 -15.17
C ILE A 214 12.49 39.21 -15.45
N ARG A 215 13.47 38.99 -16.33
CA ARG A 215 14.47 40.01 -16.68
C ARG A 215 13.89 41.18 -17.49
N GLU A 216 12.86 40.92 -18.30
CA GLU A 216 12.23 41.91 -19.18
C GLU A 216 11.02 42.63 -18.53
N ALA A 217 10.55 42.14 -17.38
CA ALA A 217 9.42 42.70 -16.65
C ALA A 217 9.70 44.14 -16.17
N ARG A 218 8.72 45.03 -16.39
CA ARG A 218 8.86 46.48 -16.16
C ARG A 218 8.30 46.94 -14.81
N SER A 219 7.75 46.03 -14.01
CA SER A 219 7.22 46.34 -12.68
C SER A 219 7.67 45.33 -11.62
N LEU A 220 7.92 45.83 -10.41
CA LEU A 220 8.30 45.03 -9.25
C LEU A 220 7.22 44.00 -8.86
N GLN A 221 5.95 44.33 -9.06
CA GLN A 221 4.83 43.42 -8.80
C GLN A 221 4.82 42.23 -9.78
N GLU A 222 5.17 42.47 -11.03
CA GLU A 222 5.25 41.44 -12.08
C GLU A 222 6.45 40.51 -11.87
N ILE A 223 7.61 41.06 -11.49
CA ILE A 223 8.79 40.28 -11.09
C ILE A 223 8.46 39.34 -9.93
N THR A 224 7.87 39.88 -8.86
CA THR A 224 7.54 39.09 -7.65
C THR A 224 6.56 37.97 -7.97
N ARG A 225 5.60 38.22 -8.87
CA ARG A 225 4.63 37.23 -9.30
C ARG A 225 5.29 36.12 -10.13
N LEU A 226 6.13 36.47 -11.10
CA LEU A 226 6.82 35.50 -11.96
C LEU A 226 7.84 34.65 -11.19
N GLU A 227 8.57 35.23 -10.23
CA GLU A 227 9.47 34.49 -9.33
C GLU A 227 8.71 33.48 -8.47
N LYS A 228 7.55 33.89 -7.94
CA LYS A 228 6.67 33.01 -7.17
C LYS A 228 6.14 31.86 -8.03
N GLU A 229 5.71 32.14 -9.26
CA GLU A 229 5.23 31.12 -10.20
C GLU A 229 6.34 30.15 -10.62
N LEU A 230 7.57 30.62 -10.83
CA LEU A 230 8.75 29.80 -11.12
C LEU A 230 9.11 28.88 -9.94
N ASN A 231 9.10 29.42 -8.71
CA ASN A 231 9.38 28.65 -7.50
C ASN A 231 8.28 27.61 -7.21
N GLU A 232 7.03 27.92 -7.55
CA GLU A 232 5.90 27.01 -7.41
C GLU A 232 5.82 25.96 -8.54
N GLY A 233 6.64 26.09 -9.58
CA GLY A 233 6.67 25.17 -10.72
C GLY A 233 5.41 25.27 -11.59
N ARG A 234 4.83 26.48 -11.72
CA ARG A 234 3.69 26.74 -12.62
C ARG A 234 4.15 27.48 -13.87
N ILE A 235 3.56 27.16 -15.01
CA ILE A 235 3.77 27.92 -16.25
C ILE A 235 2.88 29.18 -16.17
N PRO A 236 3.45 30.40 -16.26
CA PRO A 236 2.66 31.62 -16.32
C PRO A 236 1.73 31.58 -17.53
N GLY A 237 0.46 31.91 -17.35
CA GLY A 237 -0.60 31.78 -18.36
C GLY A 237 -0.40 32.57 -19.67
N GLY A 238 0.66 33.39 -19.78
CA GLY A 238 1.04 34.08 -21.03
C GLY A 238 2.10 33.34 -21.87
N ALA A 239 2.65 32.23 -21.39
CA ALA A 239 3.66 31.45 -22.15
C ALA A 239 3.04 30.52 -23.21
N LEU A 240 1.74 30.28 -23.15
CA LEU A 240 1.00 29.50 -24.16
C LEU A 240 0.71 30.36 -25.41
N ASP A 241 0.34 31.63 -25.23
CA ASP A 241 -0.06 32.51 -26.34
C ASP A 241 1.12 32.93 -27.24
N MET A 242 2.36 32.85 -26.74
CA MET A 242 3.57 33.12 -27.54
C MET A 242 4.02 31.93 -28.39
N ALA A 243 3.53 30.72 -28.11
CA ALA A 243 3.84 29.54 -28.92
C ALA A 243 3.22 29.64 -30.32
N GLU A 244 2.06 30.29 -30.45
CA GLU A 244 1.42 30.51 -31.75
C GLU A 244 2.07 31.67 -32.54
N ALA A 245 2.73 32.62 -31.87
CA ALA A 245 3.37 33.76 -32.53
C ALA A 245 4.73 33.42 -33.15
N GLU A 246 5.54 32.55 -32.52
CA GLU A 246 6.86 32.16 -33.06
C GLU A 246 6.77 31.11 -34.19
N ASP A 247 5.71 30.29 -34.25
CA ASP A 247 5.52 29.33 -35.35
C ASP A 247 4.99 30.00 -36.63
N ALA A 248 4.28 31.13 -36.50
CA ALA A 248 3.83 31.93 -37.65
C ALA A 248 4.99 32.63 -38.38
N ASP A 249 6.05 33.02 -37.67
CA ASP A 249 7.20 33.74 -38.25
C ASP A 249 8.21 32.79 -38.94
N LYS A 250 8.12 31.48 -38.71
CA LYS A 250 8.93 30.45 -39.38
C LYS A 250 8.33 29.87 -40.65
N MET A 251 7.09 30.21 -41.01
CA MET A 251 6.46 29.78 -42.27
C MET A 251 6.56 30.81 -43.41
N GLN A 252 7.19 31.97 -43.19
CA GLN A 252 7.37 33.02 -44.22
C GLN A 252 8.84 33.30 -44.58
N THR A 253 9.76 32.39 -44.29
CA THR A 253 11.14 32.46 -44.83
C THR A 253 11.52 31.22 -45.63
#